data_AF-A0A0F2P1R3-F1
#
_entry.id   AF-A0A0F2P1R3-F1
#
_cell.length_a   1.000
_cell.length_b   1.000
_cell.length_c   1.000
_cell.angle_alpha   90.00
_cell.angle_beta   90.00
_cell.angle_gamma   90.00
#
_symmetry.space_group_name_H-M   'P 1'
#
loop_
_entity.id
_entity.type
_entity.pdbx_description
1 polymer ?
#
loop_
_entity_poly.entity_id
_entity_poly.type
_entity_poly.pdbx_seq_one_letter_code
_entity_poly.pdbx_strand_id
1 'polypeptide(L)'
;MGEKPLNRDSLKSVFSNGSRPNENNFGSLIDSMVNKVDDGISKNLKDGLILSPEGEESDRLVSFYEKIQDDLPQWGIELVQEGQQGLGITEPITATETKTRLFFEKGGNIGVNTSQPQTTFEVNGILGTNSRVGTYKISTIPADGAWHDVITELNGCCAFEIMAQVGKEKTGKYALLHAHALSTFGKSRNKIKTTQAHYGWWWNKLALRWTGTTYNYSLQLKTRSNYGADQEVKFYITKLWDNEIMGLFNQQ
;
A
#
# COMPACT_ATOMS: atom_id res chain seq x y z
N MET A 1 34.06 22.98 12.02
CA MET A 1 33.34 22.94 13.31
C MET A 1 32.80 24.34 13.55
N GLY A 2 31.54 24.60 13.18
CA GLY A 2 30.90 25.89 13.45
C GLY A 2 30.65 26.06 14.96
N GLU A 3 30.76 27.28 15.47
CA GLU A 3 30.41 27.58 16.86
C GLU A 3 28.95 27.19 17.13
N LYS A 4 28.70 26.56 18.28
CA LYS A 4 27.34 26.15 18.68
C LYS A 4 26.46 27.40 18.82
N PRO A 5 25.27 27.44 18.19
CA PRO A 5 24.36 28.58 18.32
C PRO A 5 23.95 28.79 19.78
N LEU A 6 23.89 30.05 20.20
CA LEU A 6 23.52 30.43 21.56
C LEU A 6 22.06 30.09 21.84
N ASN A 7 21.78 29.53 23.02
CA ASN A 7 20.39 29.31 23.42
C ASN A 7 19.69 30.64 23.78
N ARG A 8 18.35 30.61 23.85
CA ARG A 8 17.54 31.83 24.08
C ARG A 8 17.88 32.55 25.39
N ASP A 9 18.28 31.83 26.43
CA ASP A 9 18.60 32.45 27.73
C ASP A 9 19.98 33.11 27.72
N SER A 10 20.95 32.51 27.02
CA SER A 10 22.24 33.14 26.73
C SER A 10 22.07 34.39 25.88
N LEU A 11 21.26 34.34 24.81
CA LEU A 11 20.94 35.53 24.01
C LEU A 11 20.28 36.62 24.85
N LYS A 12 19.25 36.31 25.65
CA LYS A 12 18.59 37.29 26.53
C LYS A 12 19.55 37.98 27.50
N SER A 13 20.53 37.26 28.05
CA SER A 13 21.53 37.83 28.95
C SER A 13 22.38 38.90 28.23
N VAL A 14 22.82 38.59 27.01
CA VAL A 14 23.63 39.49 26.17
C VAL A 14 22.87 40.75 25.74
N PHE A 15 21.54 40.68 25.64
CA PHE A 15 20.65 41.80 25.28
C PHE A 15 19.90 42.43 26.48
N SER A 16 20.32 42.14 27.72
CA SER A 16 19.71 42.72 28.92
C SER A 16 19.99 44.22 29.09
N ASN A 17 19.19 44.90 29.92
CA ASN A 17 19.32 46.35 30.11
C ASN A 17 20.70 46.72 30.68
N GLY A 18 21.40 47.64 30.03
CA GLY A 18 22.78 48.03 30.38
C GLY A 18 23.87 47.21 29.69
N SER A 19 23.52 46.11 29.00
CA SER A 19 24.44 45.40 28.12
C SER A 19 24.72 46.22 26.87
N ARG A 20 25.94 46.09 26.30
CA ARG A 20 26.33 46.70 25.03
C ARG A 20 26.66 45.60 24.01
N PRO A 21 25.66 45.04 23.30
CA PRO A 21 25.88 44.01 22.31
C PRO A 21 26.78 44.52 21.17
N ASN A 22 27.62 43.63 20.64
CA ASN A 22 28.47 43.91 19.49
C ASN A 22 27.93 43.19 18.23
N GLU A 23 28.59 43.39 17.10
CA GLU A 23 28.23 42.80 15.80
C GLU A 23 28.00 41.28 15.87
N ASN A 24 28.91 40.52 16.51
CA ASN A 24 28.78 39.07 16.65
C ASN A 24 27.52 38.67 17.43
N ASN A 25 27.13 39.46 18.44
CA ASN A 25 25.91 39.21 19.21
C ASN A 25 24.66 39.45 18.36
N PHE A 26 24.67 40.46 17.48
CA PHE A 26 23.59 40.69 16.52
C PHE A 26 23.55 39.61 15.43
N GLY A 27 24.70 39.17 14.91
CA GLY A 27 24.80 38.04 14.00
C GLY A 27 24.20 36.77 14.61
N SER A 28 24.61 36.43 15.83
CA SER A 28 24.06 35.29 16.57
C SER A 28 22.54 35.37 16.77
N LEU A 29 21.99 36.58 16.96
CA LEU A 29 20.54 36.79 17.08
C LEU A 29 19.83 36.59 15.74
N ILE A 30 20.39 37.14 14.65
CA ILE A 30 19.85 37.03 13.29
C ILE A 30 19.85 35.56 12.85
N ASP A 31 20.97 34.87 13.02
CA ASP A 31 21.12 33.45 12.66
C ASP A 31 20.27 32.53 13.55
N SER A 32 19.78 33.02 14.69
CA SER A 32 18.85 32.28 15.57
C SER A 32 17.37 32.48 15.20
N MET A 33 17.05 33.32 14.23
CA MET A 33 15.68 33.56 13.73
C MET A 33 15.42 32.76 12.47
N VAL A 34 14.20 32.22 12.32
CA VAL A 34 13.80 31.50 11.10
C VAL A 34 13.61 32.49 9.96
N ASN A 35 14.43 32.36 8.91
CA ASN A 35 14.33 33.09 7.66
C ASN A 35 13.58 32.26 6.61
N LYS A 36 12.45 32.79 6.14
CA LYS A 36 11.55 32.09 5.22
C LYS A 36 12.16 31.79 3.85
N VAL A 37 13.11 32.60 3.40
CA VAL A 37 13.75 32.47 2.08
C VAL A 37 15.01 31.63 2.18
N ASP A 38 15.77 31.82 3.27
CA ASP A 38 17.09 31.21 3.43
C ASP A 38 17.05 29.86 4.17
N ASP A 39 15.95 29.53 4.89
CA ASP A 39 15.83 28.30 5.71
C ASP A 39 14.85 27.26 5.13
N GLY A 40 14.36 27.43 3.90
CA GLY A 40 13.56 26.42 3.21
C GLY A 40 12.20 26.09 3.88
N ILE A 41 11.84 26.83 4.91
CA ILE A 41 10.65 26.64 5.75
C ILE A 41 9.74 27.85 5.62
N SER A 42 8.50 27.60 5.18
CA SER A 42 7.51 28.65 4.96
C SER A 42 6.13 28.21 5.44
N LYS A 43 5.29 29.20 5.79
CA LYS A 43 3.87 28.96 6.05
C LYS A 43 3.03 29.96 5.28
N ASN A 44 1.95 29.48 4.66
CA ASN A 44 0.91 30.32 4.08
C ASN A 44 -0.47 29.65 4.23
N LEU A 45 -1.54 30.40 3.96
CA LEU A 45 -2.93 29.91 4.12
C LEU A 45 -3.35 28.88 3.06
N LYS A 46 -2.71 28.90 1.89
CA LYS A 46 -3.08 28.05 0.74
C LYS A 46 -2.45 26.65 0.86
N ASP A 47 -1.17 26.61 1.18
CA ASP A 47 -0.31 25.43 1.10
C ASP A 47 0.08 24.88 2.48
N GLY A 48 -0.25 25.61 3.57
CA GLY A 48 0.08 25.19 4.93
C GLY A 48 1.57 25.36 5.25
N LEU A 49 2.18 24.34 5.86
CA LEU A 49 3.63 24.28 6.12
C LEU A 49 4.33 23.78 4.86
N ILE A 50 5.28 24.58 4.36
CA ILE A 50 6.10 24.30 3.19
C ILE A 50 7.51 23.99 3.70
N LEU A 51 8.04 22.86 3.26
CA LEU A 51 9.40 22.42 3.51
C LEU A 51 10.06 22.15 2.16
N SER A 52 11.26 22.69 1.97
CA SER A 52 12.14 22.37 0.85
C SER A 52 13.47 21.89 1.42
N PRO A 53 14.14 20.89 0.79
CA PRO A 53 15.50 20.56 1.17
C PRO A 53 16.40 21.77 0.93
N GLU A 54 17.44 21.89 1.75
CA GLU A 54 18.39 23.01 1.70
C GLU A 54 19.76 22.54 1.24
N GLY A 55 20.35 23.28 0.31
CA GLY A 55 21.66 22.97 -0.25
C GLY A 55 21.66 21.76 -1.19
N GLU A 56 22.84 21.46 -1.74
CA GLU A 56 23.05 20.31 -2.63
C GLU A 56 23.45 19.03 -1.86
N GLU A 57 23.67 19.15 -0.54
CA GLU A 57 24.24 18.07 0.29
C GLU A 57 23.19 17.13 0.90
N SER A 58 21.92 17.53 0.95
CA SER A 58 20.88 16.70 1.55
C SER A 58 19.48 16.95 0.99
N ASP A 59 18.80 15.86 0.69
CA ASP A 59 17.39 15.81 0.31
C ASP A 59 16.42 15.78 1.51
N ARG A 60 16.94 15.93 2.73
CA ARG A 60 16.19 15.76 3.97
C ARG A 60 15.33 16.99 4.28
N LEU A 61 14.06 16.76 4.57
CA LEU A 61 13.09 17.79 4.97
C LEU A 61 12.93 17.87 6.49
N VAL A 62 12.92 16.71 7.17
CA VAL A 62 12.69 16.62 8.61
C VAL A 62 13.60 15.55 9.21
N SER A 63 14.20 15.86 10.36
CA SER A 63 15.03 14.94 11.13
C SER A 63 14.49 14.82 12.55
N PHE A 64 14.31 13.59 13.03
CA PHE A 64 13.84 13.30 14.38
C PHE A 64 14.99 12.74 15.22
N TYR A 65 15.40 13.47 16.25
CA TYR A 65 16.46 13.09 17.17
C TYR A 65 15.86 12.62 18.50
N GLU A 66 16.49 11.65 19.17
CA GLU A 66 16.12 11.29 20.54
C GLU A 66 16.58 12.39 21.51
N LYS A 67 17.81 12.89 21.31
CA LYS A 67 18.37 14.05 22.02
C LYS A 67 18.99 15.00 21.01
N ILE A 68 18.89 16.30 21.30
CA ILE A 68 19.46 17.39 20.48
C ILE A 68 20.98 17.25 20.29
N GLN A 69 21.65 16.50 21.17
CA GLN A 69 23.09 16.31 21.17
C GLN A 69 23.54 15.04 20.44
N ASP A 70 22.60 14.22 19.94
CA ASP A 70 22.96 13.01 19.21
C ASP A 70 23.55 13.38 17.84
N ASP A 71 24.58 12.64 17.42
CA ASP A 71 25.27 12.90 16.15
C ASP A 71 24.41 12.55 14.93
N LEU A 72 23.45 11.62 15.09
CA LEU A 72 22.59 11.13 14.01
C LEU A 72 21.11 11.15 14.43
N PRO A 73 20.19 11.49 13.51
CA PRO A 73 18.76 11.35 13.77
C PRO A 73 18.34 9.88 13.79
N GLN A 74 17.31 9.59 14.60
CA GLN A 74 16.68 8.27 14.64
C GLN A 74 15.80 8.02 13.41
N TRP A 75 15.16 9.07 12.88
CA TRP A 75 14.31 9.01 11.70
C TRP A 75 14.45 10.26 10.85
N GLY A 76 14.22 10.11 9.54
CA GLY A 76 14.19 11.19 8.56
C GLY A 76 12.95 11.14 7.68
N ILE A 77 12.56 12.30 7.18
CA ILE A 77 11.68 12.45 6.01
C ILE A 77 12.48 13.19 4.95
N GLU A 78 12.52 12.63 3.74
CA GLU A 78 13.34 13.14 2.62
C GLU A 78 12.59 13.09 1.29
N LEU A 79 12.97 13.97 0.35
CA LEU A 79 12.50 13.93 -1.03
C LEU A 79 13.54 13.23 -1.90
N VAL A 80 13.21 12.07 -2.45
CA VAL A 80 14.10 11.41 -3.40
C VAL A 80 13.94 12.11 -4.75
N GLN A 81 15.00 12.74 -5.25
CA GLN A 81 14.99 13.48 -6.52
C GLN A 81 15.62 12.71 -7.70
N GLU A 82 16.53 11.78 -7.41
CA GLU A 82 17.17 10.93 -8.41
C GLU A 82 16.46 9.57 -8.55
N GLY A 83 16.34 9.07 -9.79
CA GLY A 83 15.66 7.79 -10.06
C GLY A 83 14.14 7.87 -9.90
N GLN A 84 13.54 6.91 -9.19
CA GLN A 84 12.12 6.96 -8.83
C GLN A 84 11.91 8.05 -7.78
N GLN A 85 11.35 9.18 -8.21
CA GLN A 85 11.14 10.34 -7.36
C GLN A 85 10.02 10.09 -6.36
N GLY A 86 10.12 10.65 -5.15
CA GLY A 86 9.07 10.48 -4.16
C GLY A 86 9.40 11.02 -2.78
N LEU A 87 8.55 10.68 -1.81
CA LEU A 87 8.72 11.02 -0.40
C LEU A 87 9.12 9.77 0.39
N GLY A 88 10.29 9.80 1.01
CA GLY A 88 10.81 8.71 1.84
C GLY A 88 10.69 8.99 3.33
N ILE A 89 10.29 7.97 4.09
CA ILE A 89 10.54 7.88 5.53
C ILE A 89 11.73 6.94 5.71
N THR A 90 12.78 7.46 6.34
CA THR A 90 14.07 6.81 6.37
C THR A 90 14.64 6.66 7.77
N GLU A 91 15.46 5.65 7.93
CA GLU A 91 16.24 5.36 9.13
C GLU A 91 17.72 5.54 8.79
N PRO A 92 18.35 6.63 9.24
CA PRO A 92 19.79 6.82 9.12
C PRO A 92 20.54 5.72 9.89
N ILE A 93 21.50 5.06 9.24
CA ILE A 93 22.36 4.03 9.86
C ILE A 93 23.72 4.63 10.18
N THR A 94 24.26 5.44 9.27
CA THR A 94 25.49 6.21 9.46
C THR A 94 25.29 7.63 8.90
N ALA A 95 26.32 8.47 8.96
CA ALA A 95 26.26 9.81 8.37
C ALA A 95 26.02 9.81 6.85
N THR A 96 26.38 8.72 6.15
CA THR A 96 26.28 8.60 4.69
C THR A 96 25.34 7.48 4.24
N GLU A 97 24.92 6.59 5.15
CA GLU A 97 24.06 5.46 4.84
C GLU A 97 22.70 5.64 5.50
N THR A 98 21.66 5.49 4.70
CA THR A 98 20.27 5.64 5.14
C THR A 98 19.44 4.52 4.52
N LYS A 99 18.53 3.96 5.31
CA LYS A 99 17.63 2.90 4.88
C LYS A 99 16.22 3.43 4.72
N THR A 100 15.65 3.28 3.54
CA THR A 100 14.23 3.58 3.29
C THR A 100 13.36 2.55 3.99
N ARG A 101 12.42 3.01 4.82
CA ARG A 101 11.46 2.16 5.55
C ARG A 101 10.07 2.23 4.95
N LEU A 102 9.66 3.42 4.51
CA LEU A 102 8.44 3.64 3.75
C LEU A 102 8.73 4.64 2.64
N PHE A 103 8.21 4.40 1.45
CA PHE A 103 8.39 5.27 0.30
C PHE A 103 7.07 5.49 -0.43
N PHE A 104 6.79 6.75 -0.75
CA PHE A 104 5.67 7.15 -1.57
C PHE A 104 6.22 7.65 -2.90
N GLU A 105 6.16 6.81 -3.94
CA GLU A 105 6.59 7.17 -5.27
C GLU A 105 5.67 8.25 -5.84
N LYS A 106 6.26 9.29 -6.43
CA LYS A 106 5.56 10.30 -7.19
C LYS A 106 4.93 9.66 -8.43
N GLY A 107 3.63 9.41 -8.36
CA GLY A 107 2.90 8.69 -9.41
C GLY A 107 2.01 7.58 -8.86
N GLY A 108 2.28 7.09 -7.64
CA GLY A 108 1.28 6.39 -6.85
C GLY A 108 1.71 5.09 -6.16
N ASN A 109 2.86 4.49 -6.50
CA ASN A 109 3.27 3.26 -5.82
C ASN A 109 3.79 3.54 -4.41
N ILE A 110 3.60 2.57 -3.52
CA ILE A 110 4.03 2.64 -2.13
C ILE A 110 4.95 1.45 -1.83
N GLY A 111 6.15 1.74 -1.34
CA GLY A 111 7.16 0.74 -0.98
C GLY A 111 7.38 0.67 0.52
N VAL A 112 7.38 -0.53 1.09
CA VAL A 112 7.84 -0.80 2.47
C VAL A 112 9.20 -1.48 2.38
N ASN A 113 10.21 -0.90 3.03
CA ASN A 113 11.63 -1.30 2.93
C ASN A 113 12.19 -1.30 1.49
N THR A 114 11.65 -0.47 0.60
CA THR A 114 12.17 -0.25 -0.76
C THR A 114 11.86 1.17 -1.20
N SER A 115 12.79 1.82 -1.92
CA SER A 115 12.58 3.09 -2.61
C SER A 115 12.25 2.90 -4.10
N GLN A 116 12.19 1.64 -4.57
CA GLN A 116 11.92 1.32 -5.96
C GLN A 116 10.72 0.35 -6.12
N PRO A 117 9.53 0.69 -5.61
CA PRO A 117 8.36 -0.20 -5.72
C PRO A 117 8.01 -0.44 -7.20
N GLN A 118 7.76 -1.71 -7.54
CA GLN A 118 7.35 -2.17 -8.87
C GLN A 118 5.85 -2.42 -8.97
N THR A 119 5.14 -2.38 -7.83
CA THR A 119 3.69 -2.56 -7.75
C THR A 119 3.08 -1.46 -6.88
N THR A 120 1.75 -1.27 -6.99
CA THR A 120 1.04 -0.22 -6.24
C THR A 120 1.30 -0.26 -4.73
N PHE A 121 1.47 -1.45 -4.16
CA PHE A 121 1.92 -1.62 -2.79
C PHE A 121 2.87 -2.81 -2.69
N GLU A 122 4.14 -2.52 -2.42
CA GLU A 122 5.19 -3.53 -2.34
C GLU A 122 5.80 -3.59 -0.94
N VAL A 123 5.93 -4.81 -0.41
CA VAL A 123 6.64 -5.06 0.84
C VAL A 123 7.90 -5.84 0.54
N ASN A 124 9.05 -5.17 0.62
CA ASN A 124 10.36 -5.83 0.55
C ASN A 124 10.70 -6.44 1.92
N GLY A 125 10.14 -7.62 2.18
CA GLY A 125 10.30 -8.33 3.45
C GLY A 125 9.13 -9.27 3.72
N ILE A 126 8.76 -9.40 4.99
CA ILE A 126 7.68 -10.30 5.43
C ILE A 126 6.38 -9.49 5.57
N LEU A 127 5.34 -9.87 4.81
CA LEU A 127 3.99 -9.35 4.96
C LEU A 127 3.17 -10.24 5.91
N GLY A 128 2.93 -9.76 7.13
CA GLY A 128 1.97 -10.37 8.06
C GLY A 128 0.56 -9.84 7.82
N THR A 129 -0.44 -10.72 7.72
CA THR A 129 -1.86 -10.33 7.61
C THR A 129 -2.72 -11.15 8.56
N ASN A 130 -3.67 -10.50 9.23
CA ASN A 130 -4.65 -11.20 10.07
C ASN A 130 -5.78 -11.82 9.22
N SER A 131 -6.07 -11.21 8.07
CA SER A 131 -7.04 -11.68 7.08
C SER A 131 -6.72 -11.05 5.72
N ARG A 132 -7.11 -11.72 4.63
CA ARG A 132 -6.98 -11.22 3.25
C ARG A 132 -8.31 -11.40 2.51
N VAL A 133 -8.80 -10.32 1.91
CA VAL A 133 -10.00 -10.32 1.05
C VAL A 133 -9.57 -9.91 -0.35
N GLY A 134 -9.93 -10.72 -1.34
CA GLY A 134 -9.75 -10.35 -2.74
C GLY A 134 -10.71 -9.23 -3.14
N THR A 135 -10.19 -8.13 -3.66
CA THR A 135 -10.97 -6.94 -4.01
C THR A 135 -11.36 -6.88 -5.48
N TYR A 136 -10.96 -7.86 -6.30
CA TYR A 136 -11.32 -7.86 -7.73
C TYR A 136 -12.84 -7.96 -7.92
N LYS A 137 -13.50 -8.79 -7.12
CA LYS A 137 -14.96 -8.83 -7.04
C LYS A 137 -15.40 -9.32 -5.68
N ILE A 138 -16.29 -8.58 -5.04
CA ILE A 138 -16.97 -8.96 -3.80
C ILE A 138 -18.46 -8.83 -4.09
N SER A 139 -19.19 -9.94 -4.05
CA SER A 139 -20.58 -9.97 -4.52
C SER A 139 -21.35 -11.16 -3.95
N THR A 140 -22.65 -11.16 -4.22
CA THR A 140 -23.54 -12.30 -3.99
C THR A 140 -24.13 -12.84 -5.30
N ILE A 141 -24.58 -14.10 -5.26
CA ILE A 141 -25.48 -14.71 -6.27
C ILE A 141 -26.56 -15.53 -5.56
N PRO A 142 -27.73 -15.77 -6.18
CA PRO A 142 -28.73 -16.68 -5.64
C PRO A 142 -28.20 -18.10 -5.38
N ALA A 143 -28.61 -18.71 -4.27
CA ALA A 143 -28.26 -20.10 -3.91
C ALA A 143 -29.31 -21.11 -4.41
N ASP A 144 -29.76 -20.94 -5.66
CA ASP A 144 -30.92 -21.60 -6.27
C ASP A 144 -30.58 -22.92 -7.00
N GLY A 145 -29.30 -23.23 -7.17
CA GLY A 145 -28.82 -24.39 -7.93
C GLY A 145 -28.58 -24.13 -9.41
N ALA A 146 -28.88 -22.93 -9.91
CA ALA A 146 -28.60 -22.47 -11.26
C ALA A 146 -27.17 -21.92 -11.37
N TRP A 147 -26.63 -21.90 -12.58
CA TRP A 147 -25.33 -21.32 -12.86
C TRP A 147 -25.44 -19.81 -13.03
N HIS A 148 -24.60 -19.07 -12.31
CA HIS A 148 -24.53 -17.60 -12.37
C HIS A 148 -23.14 -17.16 -12.80
N ASP A 149 -23.06 -16.16 -13.68
CA ASP A 149 -21.78 -15.56 -14.10
C ASP A 149 -21.17 -14.74 -12.95
N VAL A 150 -19.96 -15.11 -12.54
CA VAL A 150 -19.20 -14.38 -11.52
C VAL A 150 -18.08 -13.55 -12.11
N ILE A 151 -17.56 -13.91 -13.28
CA ILE A 151 -16.63 -13.10 -14.06
C ILE A 151 -17.00 -13.26 -15.54
N THR A 152 -17.12 -12.16 -16.27
CA THR A 152 -17.50 -12.13 -17.69
C THR A 152 -16.43 -11.48 -18.54
N GLU A 153 -16.58 -11.56 -19.87
CA GLU A 153 -15.76 -10.81 -20.84
C GLU A 153 -14.25 -11.09 -20.74
N LEU A 154 -13.89 -12.30 -20.35
CA LEU A 154 -12.49 -12.69 -20.23
C LEU A 154 -11.90 -12.98 -21.61
N ASN A 155 -10.66 -12.52 -21.79
CA ASN A 155 -9.83 -12.80 -22.96
C ASN A 155 -8.36 -12.93 -22.53
N GLY A 156 -7.63 -13.87 -23.13
CA GLY A 156 -6.24 -14.19 -22.76
C GLY A 156 -6.12 -15.02 -21.49
N CYS A 157 -4.90 -15.12 -20.97
CA CYS A 157 -4.58 -15.92 -19.80
C CYS A 157 -5.08 -15.27 -18.50
N CYS A 158 -5.75 -16.04 -17.66
CA CYS A 158 -6.19 -15.59 -16.34
C CYS A 158 -6.02 -16.68 -15.28
N ALA A 159 -5.78 -16.23 -14.04
CA ALA A 159 -5.85 -17.07 -12.86
C ALA A 159 -6.56 -16.31 -11.73
N PHE A 160 -7.47 -16.99 -11.05
CA PHE A 160 -8.25 -16.43 -9.95
C PHE A 160 -8.22 -17.34 -8.73
N GLU A 161 -8.24 -16.72 -7.56
CA GLU A 161 -8.56 -17.36 -6.28
C GLU A 161 -9.98 -16.96 -5.87
N ILE A 162 -10.80 -17.94 -5.52
CA ILE A 162 -12.19 -17.73 -5.15
C ILE A 162 -12.43 -18.29 -3.75
N MET A 163 -13.01 -17.46 -2.89
CA MET A 163 -13.60 -17.88 -1.63
C MET A 163 -15.10 -17.64 -1.70
N ALA A 164 -15.89 -18.68 -1.45
CA ALA A 164 -17.35 -18.61 -1.53
C ALA A 164 -18.00 -19.40 -0.40
N GLN A 165 -19.06 -18.85 0.17
CA GLN A 165 -19.79 -19.43 1.28
C GLN A 165 -21.29 -19.23 1.11
N VAL A 166 -22.06 -20.24 1.52
CA VAL A 166 -23.49 -20.14 1.71
C VAL A 166 -23.87 -20.95 2.94
N GLY A 167 -24.85 -20.45 3.69
CA GLY A 167 -25.35 -21.11 4.88
C GLY A 167 -26.80 -20.74 5.13
N LYS A 168 -27.63 -21.75 5.39
CA LYS A 168 -29.01 -21.55 5.83
C LYS A 168 -29.17 -21.98 7.28
N GLU A 169 -29.36 -21.00 8.15
CA GLU A 169 -29.53 -21.19 9.58
C GLU A 169 -30.64 -22.21 9.90
N LYS A 170 -30.43 -22.97 10.98
CA LYS A 170 -31.39 -23.98 11.51
C LYS A 170 -31.77 -25.12 10.55
N THR A 171 -31.21 -25.17 9.33
CA THR A 171 -31.47 -26.26 8.38
C THR A 171 -30.30 -27.21 8.20
N GLY A 172 -29.13 -26.87 8.75
CA GLY A 172 -27.91 -27.66 8.58
C GLY A 172 -27.38 -27.68 7.14
N LYS A 173 -27.72 -26.69 6.31
CA LYS A 173 -27.18 -26.56 4.95
C LYS A 173 -26.10 -25.49 4.92
N TYR A 174 -24.84 -25.92 4.84
CA TYR A 174 -23.69 -25.01 4.69
C TYR A 174 -22.70 -25.55 3.68
N ALA A 175 -22.12 -24.64 2.90
CA ALA A 175 -21.01 -24.92 2.00
C ALA A 175 -19.97 -23.80 2.10
N LEU A 176 -18.70 -24.19 2.13
CA LEU A 176 -17.55 -23.29 2.06
C LEU A 176 -16.61 -23.82 0.98
N LEU A 177 -16.22 -22.96 0.06
CA LEU A 177 -15.37 -23.26 -1.08
C LEU A 177 -14.15 -22.34 -1.08
N HIS A 178 -12.98 -22.96 -1.29
CA HIS A 178 -11.75 -22.32 -1.74
C HIS A 178 -11.38 -22.92 -3.10
N ALA A 179 -11.12 -22.09 -4.10
CA ALA A 179 -10.79 -22.57 -5.44
C ALA A 179 -9.71 -21.73 -6.13
N HIS A 180 -8.94 -22.42 -6.96
CA HIS A 180 -8.04 -21.82 -7.94
C HIS A 180 -8.58 -22.14 -9.33
N ALA A 181 -8.93 -21.11 -10.09
CA ALA A 181 -9.47 -21.24 -11.45
C ALA A 181 -8.46 -20.66 -12.45
N LEU A 182 -7.94 -21.51 -13.34
CA LEU A 182 -6.94 -21.14 -14.34
C LEU A 182 -7.47 -21.42 -15.75
N SER A 183 -7.25 -20.48 -16.65
CA SER A 183 -7.58 -20.60 -18.07
C SER A 183 -6.60 -19.80 -18.92
N THR A 184 -6.24 -20.34 -20.08
CA THR A 184 -5.48 -19.59 -21.09
C THR A 184 -6.39 -18.91 -22.11
N PHE A 185 -7.56 -19.51 -22.39
CA PHE A 185 -8.65 -19.04 -23.25
C PHE A 185 -9.90 -19.90 -22.96
N GLY A 186 -11.11 -19.46 -23.31
CA GLY A 186 -12.34 -20.18 -22.89
C GLY A 186 -12.45 -21.63 -23.34
N LYS A 187 -12.13 -21.91 -24.61
CA LYS A 187 -12.12 -23.28 -25.19
C LYS A 187 -10.78 -24.00 -25.04
N SER A 188 -9.92 -23.55 -24.13
CA SER A 188 -8.66 -24.23 -23.86
C SER A 188 -8.81 -25.37 -22.85
N ARG A 189 -7.71 -26.10 -22.61
CA ARG A 189 -7.61 -27.07 -21.51
C ARG A 189 -7.49 -26.34 -20.17
N ASN A 190 -8.59 -25.76 -19.71
CA ASN A 190 -8.67 -25.06 -18.44
C ASN A 190 -8.66 -26.03 -17.24
N LYS A 191 -8.40 -25.50 -16.04
CA LYS A 191 -8.44 -26.28 -14.80
C LYS A 191 -9.04 -25.46 -13.66
N ILE A 192 -9.91 -26.10 -12.90
CA ILE A 192 -10.39 -25.59 -11.61
C ILE A 192 -10.03 -26.62 -10.55
N LYS A 193 -9.23 -26.22 -9.56
CA LYS A 193 -8.96 -27.03 -8.37
C LYS A 193 -9.76 -26.45 -7.21
N THR A 194 -10.55 -27.27 -6.56
CA THR A 194 -11.44 -26.86 -5.48
C THR A 194 -11.16 -27.65 -4.21
N THR A 195 -11.10 -26.97 -3.08
CA THR A 195 -11.08 -27.52 -1.73
C THR A 195 -12.34 -27.02 -1.02
N GLN A 196 -13.15 -27.91 -0.45
CA GLN A 196 -14.48 -27.53 0.02
C GLN A 196 -14.82 -28.21 1.35
N ALA A 197 -15.46 -27.47 2.25
CA ALA A 197 -16.10 -27.99 3.44
C ALA A 197 -17.63 -27.86 3.30
N HIS A 198 -18.37 -28.74 3.94
CA HIS A 198 -19.83 -28.70 3.96
C HIS A 198 -20.38 -29.25 5.27
N TYR A 199 -21.63 -28.89 5.57
CA TYR A 199 -22.40 -29.47 6.66
C TYR A 199 -23.74 -30.01 6.14
N GLY A 200 -24.25 -31.06 6.78
CA GLY A 200 -25.43 -31.79 6.35
C GLY A 200 -25.11 -32.79 5.23
N TRP A 201 -25.88 -32.76 4.15
CA TRP A 201 -25.76 -33.73 3.06
C TRP A 201 -24.52 -33.49 2.19
N TRP A 202 -23.94 -34.56 1.67
CA TRP A 202 -22.69 -34.54 0.89
C TRP A 202 -22.75 -33.73 -0.43
N TRP A 203 -23.96 -33.38 -0.89
CA TRP A 203 -24.20 -32.50 -2.03
C TRP A 203 -24.41 -31.02 -1.64
N ASN A 204 -24.38 -30.65 -0.36
CA ASN A 204 -24.37 -29.25 0.09
C ASN A 204 -23.02 -28.61 -0.22
N LYS A 205 -22.74 -28.42 -1.51
CA LYS A 205 -21.45 -27.98 -2.03
C LYS A 205 -21.66 -26.92 -3.10
N LEU A 206 -20.59 -26.22 -3.41
CA LEU A 206 -20.53 -25.24 -4.49
C LEU A 206 -19.83 -25.87 -5.71
N ALA A 207 -20.14 -25.37 -6.90
CA ALA A 207 -19.50 -25.79 -8.13
C ALA A 207 -19.12 -24.58 -8.96
N LEU A 208 -17.95 -24.67 -9.62
CA LEU A 208 -17.44 -23.67 -10.53
C LEU A 208 -17.29 -24.30 -11.92
N ARG A 209 -17.45 -23.51 -12.98
CA ARG A 209 -17.11 -23.94 -14.35
C ARG A 209 -16.68 -22.75 -15.21
N TRP A 210 -15.89 -23.06 -16.22
CA TRP A 210 -15.65 -22.16 -17.35
C TRP A 210 -16.73 -22.37 -18.42
N THR A 211 -17.14 -21.30 -19.09
CA THR A 211 -18.08 -21.32 -20.22
C THR A 211 -17.74 -20.21 -21.23
N GLY A 212 -18.29 -20.30 -22.44
CA GLY A 212 -18.15 -19.27 -23.48
C GLY A 212 -17.28 -19.68 -24.67
N THR A 213 -16.77 -18.67 -25.37
CA THR A 213 -15.98 -18.82 -26.61
C THR A 213 -14.48 -18.69 -26.33
N THR A 214 -13.63 -18.82 -27.35
CA THR A 214 -12.17 -18.69 -27.17
C THR A 214 -11.77 -17.31 -26.62
N TYR A 215 -12.34 -16.23 -27.17
CA TYR A 215 -11.94 -14.84 -26.88
C TYR A 215 -12.97 -14.04 -26.06
N ASN A 216 -14.03 -14.69 -25.62
CA ASN A 216 -15.01 -14.14 -24.70
C ASN A 216 -15.56 -15.29 -23.87
N TYR A 217 -15.03 -15.45 -22.67
CA TYR A 217 -15.39 -16.53 -21.76
C TYR A 217 -15.66 -16.02 -20.36
N SER A 218 -16.23 -16.90 -19.54
CA SER A 218 -16.76 -16.51 -18.23
C SER A 218 -16.54 -17.62 -17.20
N LEU A 219 -16.37 -17.20 -15.96
CA LEU A 219 -16.36 -18.09 -14.80
C LEU A 219 -17.77 -18.07 -14.18
N GLN A 220 -18.36 -19.24 -13.99
CA GLN A 220 -19.65 -19.40 -13.35
C GLN A 220 -19.54 -20.10 -12.01
N LEU A 221 -20.40 -19.72 -11.07
CA LEU A 221 -20.55 -20.32 -9.74
C LEU A 221 -22.00 -20.77 -9.54
N LYS A 222 -22.18 -21.86 -8.80
CA LYS A 222 -23.49 -22.27 -8.32
C LYS A 222 -23.44 -23.06 -7.02
N THR A 223 -24.58 -23.17 -6.35
CA THR A 223 -24.84 -24.27 -5.41
C THR A 223 -25.17 -25.57 -6.16
N ARG A 224 -24.81 -26.71 -5.59
CA ARG A 224 -25.18 -28.03 -6.15
C ARG A 224 -26.62 -28.44 -5.81
N SER A 225 -27.21 -27.82 -4.80
CA SER A 225 -28.60 -27.97 -4.38
C SER A 225 -29.22 -26.59 -4.16
N ASN A 226 -30.55 -26.51 -4.21
CA ASN A 226 -31.26 -25.29 -3.88
C ASN A 226 -31.33 -25.11 -2.34
N TYR A 227 -30.90 -23.94 -1.85
CA TYR A 227 -30.92 -23.59 -0.43
C TYR A 227 -32.27 -22.97 -0.01
N GLY A 228 -33.12 -22.61 -0.96
CA GLY A 228 -34.42 -21.98 -0.78
C GLY A 228 -34.40 -20.51 -1.17
N ALA A 229 -35.58 -19.90 -1.14
CA ALA A 229 -35.72 -18.46 -1.36
C ALA A 229 -34.86 -17.67 -0.35
N ASP A 230 -34.39 -16.51 -0.79
CA ASP A 230 -33.65 -15.53 0.01
C ASP A 230 -32.30 -16.01 0.57
N GLN A 231 -31.73 -17.07 -0.02
CA GLN A 231 -30.37 -17.52 0.30
C GLN A 231 -29.42 -17.14 -0.81
N GLU A 232 -28.27 -16.60 -0.42
CA GLU A 232 -27.24 -16.14 -1.35
C GLU A 232 -25.90 -16.79 -1.06
N VAL A 233 -25.16 -17.09 -2.12
CA VAL A 233 -23.73 -17.39 -2.03
C VAL A 233 -22.98 -16.07 -1.95
N LYS A 234 -22.29 -15.84 -0.84
CA LYS A 234 -21.37 -14.71 -0.65
C LYS A 234 -19.99 -15.12 -1.12
N PHE A 235 -19.35 -14.32 -1.95
CA PHE A 235 -18.02 -14.65 -2.44
C PHE A 235 -17.15 -13.42 -2.63
N TYR A 236 -15.83 -13.66 -2.59
CA TYR A 236 -14.84 -12.73 -3.10
C TYR A 236 -13.87 -13.42 -4.03
N ILE A 237 -13.30 -12.64 -4.95
CA ILE A 237 -12.35 -13.10 -5.96
C ILE A 237 -11.08 -12.26 -5.86
N THR A 238 -9.94 -12.93 -5.88
CA THR A 238 -8.62 -12.33 -6.04
C THR A 238 -8.10 -12.65 -7.45
N LYS A 239 -7.57 -11.64 -8.16
CA LYS A 239 -6.74 -11.88 -9.36
C LYS A 239 -5.39 -12.46 -8.91
N LEU A 240 -5.00 -13.59 -9.48
CA LEU A 240 -3.65 -14.15 -9.36
C LEU A 240 -2.82 -13.91 -10.62
N TRP A 241 -3.49 -13.77 -11.77
CA TRP A 241 -2.86 -13.49 -13.06
C TRP A 241 -3.86 -12.88 -14.03
N ASP A 242 -3.44 -11.85 -14.76
CA ASP A 242 -4.16 -11.24 -15.89
C ASP A 242 -3.20 -10.38 -16.74
N ASN A 243 -3.77 -9.63 -17.70
CA ASN A 243 -2.99 -8.75 -18.57
C ASN A 243 -2.38 -7.54 -17.83
N GLU A 244 -2.99 -7.09 -16.73
CA GLU A 244 -2.47 -6.00 -15.90
C GLU A 244 -1.19 -6.43 -15.19
N ILE A 245 -1.22 -7.61 -14.55
CA ILE A 245 -0.03 -8.24 -13.95
C ILE A 245 1.04 -8.51 -15.01
N MET A 246 0.65 -8.93 -16.21
CA MET A 246 1.59 -9.08 -17.34
C MET A 246 2.28 -7.78 -17.73
N GLY A 247 1.61 -6.63 -17.55
CA GLY A 247 2.17 -5.31 -17.81
C GLY A 247 3.43 -5.02 -17.00
N LEU A 248 3.57 -5.63 -15.82
CA LEU A 248 4.75 -5.48 -14.95
C LEU A 248 6.05 -5.96 -15.63
N PHE A 249 5.96 -6.90 -16.57
CA PHE A 249 7.13 -7.41 -17.31
C PHE A 249 7.49 -6.58 -18.54
N ASN A 250 6.59 -5.68 -18.97
CA ASN A 250 6.77 -4.87 -20.18
C ASN A 250 7.41 -3.49 -19.90
N GLN A 251 7.69 -3.18 -18.62
CA GLN A 251 8.27 -1.89 -18.19
C GLN A 251 9.81 -1.92 -18.08
N GLN A 252 10.49 -2.83 -18.79
CA GLN A 252 11.96 -2.88 -18.88
C GLN A 252 12.51 -2.00 -20.01
#